data_AF-A0A8J6XYJ3-F1
#
_entry.id   AF-A0A8J6XYJ3-F1
#
_cell.length_a   1.000
_cell.length_b   1.000
_cell.length_c   1.000
_cell.angle_alpha   90.00
_cell.angle_beta   90.00
_cell.angle_gamma   90.00
#
_symmetry.space_group_name_H-M   'P 1'
#
loop_
_entity.id
_entity.type
_entity.pdbx_description
1 polymer ?
#
loop_
_entity_poly.entity_id
_entity_poly.type
_entity_poly.pdbx_seq_one_letter_code
_entity_poly.pdbx_strand_id
1 'polypeptide(L)'
;MEAPKSNSGKSILQTGKKSYHRARTLLVATGFSLSVGLPVYAGIALQNQSSPEYSKSQLIAQNKPVELTLVSYAVTKEAYSKIIPLFVQKWKKERKQDVVFRESYGGSGSQTRAVIDGLEADVVALALGFDTDKIQQAGLIKPGWEKEVPNNGIVTRSAVVLVTRPGNPKKISGWADLAKPGIQVVTANPKTSGVARWNFLGLWGSVINAGGNEAKARDYVAKVYQNVAVLPKDAREASDTFYKRNQGDVLLNYENEEILASIKGQSQFPSVLPPVNISIDTPVAVVDKVVDKRGTRQVAEAFVKFLFTPEAQREFAKVGFRPVDATVAKETQKQFPKIGKLATIQNFGGWGAVQKKFFDDGAIFDQIQGGRR
;
A
#
# COMPACT_ATOMS: atom_id res chain seq x y z
N MET A 1 49.00 42.57 -31.59
CA MET A 1 48.92 41.34 -32.41
C MET A 1 47.50 40.83 -32.32
N GLU A 2 46.89 40.70 -33.49
CA GLU A 2 45.46 40.51 -33.74
C GLU A 2 44.93 39.15 -33.31
N ALA A 3 43.63 39.14 -32.97
CA ALA A 3 42.81 37.94 -32.90
C ALA A 3 42.61 37.29 -34.28
N PRO A 4 42.08 36.06 -34.33
CA PRO A 4 41.15 35.73 -35.39
C PRO A 4 39.77 35.27 -34.91
N LYS A 5 38.84 35.59 -35.79
CA LYS A 5 37.39 35.52 -35.75
C LYS A 5 36.84 34.09 -35.86
N SER A 6 35.70 33.87 -35.18
CA SER A 6 34.44 33.28 -35.66
C SER A 6 34.48 32.42 -36.93
N ASN A 7 33.93 31.20 -36.85
CA ASN A 7 33.04 30.74 -37.91
C ASN A 7 31.83 29.94 -37.39
N SER A 8 30.70 30.28 -37.98
CA SER A 8 29.34 29.81 -37.75
C SER A 8 29.03 28.51 -38.50
N GLY A 9 28.30 27.60 -37.86
CA GLY A 9 27.66 26.45 -38.51
C GLY A 9 26.20 26.34 -38.08
N LYS A 10 25.30 26.92 -38.88
CA LYS A 10 23.86 26.63 -38.84
C LYS A 10 23.61 25.24 -39.45
N SER A 11 22.80 24.41 -38.80
CA SER A 11 22.12 23.28 -39.45
C SER A 11 20.61 23.43 -39.23
N ILE A 12 19.88 23.50 -40.34
CA ILE A 12 18.42 23.50 -40.44
C ILE A 12 18.03 22.21 -41.18
N LEU A 13 16.84 21.69 -40.86
CA LEU A 13 16.07 20.63 -41.56
C LEU A 13 16.42 19.21 -41.05
N GLN A 14 15.50 18.29 -40.73
CA GLN A 14 14.13 18.07 -41.20
C GLN A 14 13.24 17.43 -40.11
N THR A 15 11.95 17.76 -40.20
CA THR A 15 10.80 17.10 -39.58
C THR A 15 10.60 15.68 -40.11
N GLY A 16 10.40 14.71 -39.21
CA GLY A 16 9.95 13.35 -39.55
C GLY A 16 8.93 12.83 -38.55
N LYS A 17 7.63 13.01 -38.85
CA LYS A 17 6.52 12.30 -38.19
C LYS A 17 6.63 10.81 -38.53
N LYS A 18 6.72 9.93 -37.53
CA LYS A 18 6.47 8.49 -37.71
C LYS A 18 5.13 8.13 -37.06
N SER A 19 4.17 7.82 -37.93
CA SER A 19 2.89 7.20 -37.63
C SER A 19 3.11 5.73 -37.30
N TYR A 20 2.57 5.25 -36.17
CA TYR A 20 2.50 3.82 -35.84
C TYR A 20 1.09 3.31 -36.12
N HIS A 21 0.94 2.54 -37.19
CA HIS A 21 -0.28 1.80 -37.47
C HIS A 21 -0.38 0.55 -36.58
N ARG A 22 -1.58 0.37 -36.00
CA ARG A 22 -2.02 -0.83 -35.29
C ARG A 22 -2.29 -1.95 -36.30
N ALA A 23 -1.70 -3.13 -36.10
CA ALA A 23 -2.14 -4.35 -36.76
C ALA A 23 -2.96 -5.19 -35.76
N ARG A 24 -4.24 -5.38 -36.06
CA ARG A 24 -5.12 -6.37 -35.43
C ARG A 24 -5.16 -7.57 -36.37
N THR A 25 -4.74 -8.74 -35.91
CA THR A 25 -4.92 -10.00 -36.64
C THR A 25 -6.17 -10.69 -36.12
N LEU A 26 -7.18 -10.78 -36.99
CA LEU A 26 -8.41 -11.54 -36.83
C LEU A 26 -8.14 -12.96 -37.36
N LEU A 27 -8.44 -14.00 -36.58
CA LEU A 27 -8.34 -15.40 -37.02
C LEU A 27 -9.77 -15.91 -37.23
N VAL A 28 -10.12 -16.14 -38.50
CA VAL A 28 -11.42 -16.64 -38.96
C VAL A 28 -11.39 -18.17 -38.95
N ALA A 29 -12.44 -18.76 -38.38
CA ALA A 29 -12.72 -20.18 -38.40
C ALA A 29 -13.28 -20.62 -39.75
N THR A 30 -12.88 -21.79 -40.23
CA THR A 30 -13.56 -22.53 -41.29
C THR A 30 -13.83 -23.95 -40.82
N GLY A 31 -15.11 -24.27 -40.68
CA GLY A 31 -15.60 -25.62 -40.44
C GLY A 31 -15.66 -26.43 -41.74
N PHE A 32 -15.69 -27.75 -41.58
CA PHE A 32 -16.26 -28.66 -42.56
C PHE A 32 -17.08 -29.71 -41.81
N SER A 33 -18.39 -29.62 -42.03
CA SER A 33 -19.38 -30.64 -41.73
C SER A 33 -19.49 -31.60 -42.91
N LEU A 34 -19.56 -32.90 -42.64
CA LEU A 34 -20.08 -33.89 -43.58
C LEU A 34 -20.78 -35.00 -42.80
N SER A 35 -22.10 -34.96 -42.91
CA SER A 35 -23.07 -35.95 -42.46
C SER A 35 -23.31 -36.97 -43.57
N VAL A 36 -23.30 -38.27 -43.23
CA VAL A 36 -23.97 -39.32 -44.01
C VAL A 36 -24.61 -40.29 -43.02
N GLY A 37 -25.90 -40.57 -43.21
CA GLY A 37 -26.71 -41.38 -42.31
C GLY A 37 -26.85 -42.86 -42.70
N LEU A 38 -27.16 -43.66 -41.67
CA LEU A 38 -28.08 -44.82 -41.55
C LEU A 38 -28.00 -45.99 -42.56
N PRO A 39 -28.14 -47.25 -42.08
CA PRO A 39 -29.48 -47.76 -41.77
C PRO A 39 -29.63 -48.52 -40.44
N VAL A 40 -30.90 -48.53 -40.04
CA VAL A 40 -31.54 -49.24 -38.92
C VAL A 40 -31.58 -50.75 -39.20
N TYR A 41 -31.29 -51.56 -38.18
CA TYR A 41 -31.74 -52.96 -38.10
C TYR A 41 -32.53 -53.15 -36.80
N ALA A 42 -33.77 -53.59 -36.93
CA ALA A 42 -34.63 -54.02 -35.83
C ALA A 42 -34.51 -55.55 -35.67
N GLY A 43 -34.46 -56.06 -34.44
CA GLY A 43 -34.44 -57.50 -34.19
C GLY A 43 -34.36 -57.91 -32.71
N ILE A 44 -35.55 -58.00 -32.09
CA ILE A 44 -36.01 -59.01 -31.11
C ILE A 44 -35.29 -59.14 -29.75
N ALA A 45 -36.12 -59.06 -28.72
CA ALA A 45 -35.83 -59.22 -27.30
C ALA A 45 -35.52 -60.67 -26.88
N LEU A 46 -34.58 -60.82 -25.94
CA LEU A 46 -34.55 -61.91 -24.96
C LEU A 46 -34.10 -61.34 -23.61
N GLN A 47 -34.87 -61.66 -22.58
CA GLN A 47 -34.64 -61.30 -21.18
C GLN A 47 -33.32 -61.87 -20.67
N ASN A 48 -32.55 -61.08 -19.90
CA ASN A 48 -31.76 -61.67 -18.83
C ASN A 48 -31.53 -60.73 -17.64
N GLN A 49 -31.87 -61.30 -16.49
CA GLN A 49 -31.64 -60.98 -15.09
C GLN A 49 -30.59 -59.92 -14.71
N SER A 50 -31.08 -58.94 -13.95
CA SER A 50 -30.50 -58.35 -12.73
C SER A 50 -28.97 -58.25 -12.59
N SER A 51 -28.47 -57.01 -12.60
CA SER A 51 -27.27 -56.60 -11.88
C SER A 51 -27.49 -55.19 -11.32
N PRO A 52 -27.07 -54.89 -10.09
CA PRO A 52 -27.48 -53.69 -9.37
C PRO A 52 -26.93 -52.43 -10.02
N GLU A 53 -27.79 -51.42 -10.16
CA GLU A 53 -27.40 -50.04 -10.43
C GLU A 53 -26.31 -49.65 -9.45
N TYR A 54 -25.08 -49.49 -9.95
CA TYR A 54 -24.07 -48.71 -9.26
C TYR A 54 -24.66 -47.30 -9.11
N SER A 55 -25.14 -47.04 -7.90
CA SER A 55 -25.37 -45.71 -7.34
C SER A 55 -24.35 -44.77 -7.95
N LYS A 56 -24.86 -43.81 -8.74
CA LYS A 56 -24.10 -42.64 -9.18
C LYS A 56 -23.36 -42.14 -7.96
N SER A 57 -22.08 -42.45 -7.92
CA SER A 57 -21.12 -41.84 -7.03
C SER A 57 -21.46 -40.36 -7.04
N GLN A 58 -21.83 -39.85 -5.87
CA GLN A 58 -21.92 -38.44 -5.62
C GLN A 58 -20.62 -37.86 -6.16
N LEU A 59 -20.70 -37.24 -7.34
CA LEU A 59 -19.69 -36.31 -7.81
C LEU A 59 -19.63 -35.29 -6.68
N ILE A 60 -18.62 -35.43 -5.82
CA ILE A 60 -18.17 -34.35 -4.96
C ILE A 60 -17.91 -33.23 -5.96
N ALA A 61 -18.86 -32.31 -6.07
CA ALA A 61 -18.64 -31.07 -6.78
C ALA A 61 -17.37 -30.51 -6.16
N GLN A 62 -16.26 -30.53 -6.92
CA GLN A 62 -15.06 -29.83 -6.53
C GLN A 62 -15.46 -28.37 -6.52
N ASN A 63 -15.94 -27.88 -5.37
CA ASN A 63 -16.28 -26.49 -5.17
C ASN A 63 -15.01 -25.71 -5.49
N LYS A 64 -15.04 -25.02 -6.63
CA LYS A 64 -13.92 -24.19 -7.09
C LYS A 64 -13.52 -23.26 -5.93
N PRO A 65 -12.21 -23.14 -5.62
CA PRO A 65 -11.77 -22.25 -4.57
C PRO A 65 -12.29 -20.82 -4.77
N VAL A 66 -12.71 -20.16 -3.70
CA VAL A 66 -13.03 -18.74 -3.74
C VAL A 66 -11.74 -17.96 -3.79
N GLU A 67 -11.56 -17.14 -4.82
CA GLU A 67 -10.39 -16.28 -4.96
C GLU A 67 -10.70 -14.88 -4.38
N LEU A 68 -9.86 -14.39 -3.49
CA LEU A 68 -9.85 -13.01 -3.01
C LEU A 68 -8.64 -12.25 -3.53
N THR A 69 -8.82 -11.00 -3.93
CA THR A 69 -7.76 -10.07 -4.32
C THR A 69 -7.55 -9.06 -3.20
N LEU A 70 -6.38 -9.12 -2.56
CA LEU A 70 -5.90 -8.13 -1.59
C LEU A 70 -5.01 -7.11 -2.30
N VAL A 71 -5.41 -5.84 -2.26
CA VAL A 71 -4.57 -4.72 -2.69
C VAL A 71 -4.09 -3.96 -1.46
N SER A 72 -2.78 -3.93 -1.25
CA SER A 72 -2.18 -3.28 -0.08
C SER A 72 -0.96 -2.43 -0.44
N TYR A 73 -0.47 -1.66 0.52
CA TYR A 73 0.68 -0.78 0.34
C TYR A 73 2.01 -1.50 0.60
N ALA A 74 3.11 -0.89 0.17
CA ALA A 74 4.38 -1.56 -0.07
C ALA A 74 4.87 -2.42 1.12
N VAL A 75 4.72 -1.96 2.35
CA VAL A 75 5.42 -2.50 3.52
C VAL A 75 4.66 -3.62 4.27
N THR A 76 3.45 -3.96 3.85
CA THR A 76 2.60 -4.94 4.57
C THR A 76 2.78 -6.39 4.12
N LYS A 77 3.50 -6.62 3.01
CA LYS A 77 3.68 -7.96 2.43
C LYS A 77 4.14 -9.01 3.45
N GLU A 78 5.08 -8.65 4.34
CA GLU A 78 5.58 -9.60 5.33
C GLU A 78 4.47 -10.05 6.29
N ALA A 79 3.66 -9.12 6.81
CA ALA A 79 2.54 -9.42 7.70
C ALA A 79 1.52 -10.34 7.00
N TYR A 80 1.05 -9.94 5.82
CA TYR A 80 0.03 -10.70 5.10
C TYR A 80 0.49 -12.09 4.66
N SER A 81 1.79 -12.27 4.38
CA SER A 81 2.36 -13.61 4.09
C SER A 81 2.22 -14.59 5.26
N LYS A 82 2.07 -14.11 6.50
CA LYS A 82 1.84 -14.92 7.70
C LYS A 82 0.35 -15.00 8.07
N ILE A 83 -0.39 -13.91 7.87
CA ILE A 83 -1.82 -13.81 8.23
C ILE A 83 -2.72 -14.59 7.26
N ILE A 84 -2.47 -14.51 5.95
CA ILE A 84 -3.32 -15.15 4.94
C ILE A 84 -3.41 -16.67 5.15
N PRO A 85 -2.31 -17.42 5.36
CA PRO A 85 -2.39 -18.85 5.64
C PRO A 85 -3.24 -19.19 6.88
N LEU A 86 -3.16 -18.39 7.95
CA LEU A 86 -3.94 -18.58 9.18
C LEU A 86 -5.44 -18.41 8.89
N PHE A 87 -5.81 -17.36 8.15
CA PHE A 87 -7.19 -17.15 7.74
C PHE A 87 -7.71 -18.30 6.86
N VAL A 88 -6.94 -18.72 5.85
CA VAL A 88 -7.32 -19.80 4.94
C VAL A 88 -7.56 -21.10 5.71
N GLN A 89 -6.66 -21.44 6.65
CA GLN A 89 -6.83 -22.62 7.49
C GLN A 89 -8.09 -22.54 8.36
N LYS A 90 -8.32 -21.40 9.02
CA LYS A 90 -9.51 -21.15 9.84
C LYS A 90 -10.79 -21.27 9.01
N TRP A 91 -10.83 -20.61 7.84
CA TRP A 91 -11.98 -20.63 6.94
C TRP A 91 -12.29 -22.04 6.45
N LYS A 92 -11.27 -22.80 6.03
CA LYS A 92 -11.46 -24.19 5.59
C LYS A 92 -12.02 -25.07 6.72
N LYS A 93 -11.54 -24.89 7.95
CA LYS A 93 -12.02 -25.64 9.12
C LYS A 93 -13.50 -25.35 9.40
N GLU A 94 -13.88 -24.07 9.40
CA GLU A 94 -15.21 -23.58 9.81
C GLU A 94 -16.26 -23.68 8.70
N ARG A 95 -15.89 -23.39 7.45
CA ARG A 95 -16.81 -23.24 6.32
C ARG A 95 -16.69 -24.35 5.28
N LYS A 96 -15.70 -25.25 5.43
CA LYS A 96 -15.41 -26.35 4.49
C LYS A 96 -15.17 -25.88 3.05
N GLN A 97 -14.79 -24.62 2.85
CA GLN A 97 -14.56 -24.00 1.55
C GLN A 97 -13.09 -23.63 1.40
N ASP A 98 -12.52 -23.87 0.22
CA ASP A 98 -11.15 -23.45 -0.10
C ASP A 98 -11.12 -21.97 -0.51
N VAL A 99 -10.11 -21.25 -0.05
CA VAL A 99 -9.89 -19.83 -0.37
C VAL A 99 -8.44 -19.66 -0.85
N VAL A 100 -8.27 -18.89 -1.92
CA VAL A 100 -6.96 -18.51 -2.46
C VAL A 100 -6.85 -17.01 -2.57
N PHE A 101 -5.65 -16.45 -2.42
CA PHE A 101 -5.41 -15.02 -2.47
C PHE A 101 -4.58 -14.63 -3.71
N ARG A 102 -5.01 -13.58 -4.40
CA ARG A 102 -4.15 -12.73 -5.24
C ARG A 102 -3.76 -11.51 -4.44
N GLU A 103 -2.50 -11.12 -4.54
CA GLU A 103 -1.95 -10.03 -3.75
C GLU A 103 -1.26 -8.99 -4.65
N SER A 104 -1.49 -7.71 -4.37
CA SER A 104 -0.80 -6.60 -5.02
C SER A 104 -0.24 -5.64 -3.97
N TYR A 105 1.05 -5.27 -4.09
CA TYR A 105 1.74 -4.37 -3.17
C TYR A 105 2.46 -3.24 -3.92
N GLY A 106 2.35 -2.00 -3.42
CA GLY A 106 3.04 -0.84 -4.00
C GLY A 106 2.81 0.45 -3.22
N GLY A 107 3.22 1.60 -3.76
CA GLY A 107 2.88 2.91 -3.17
C GLY A 107 1.36 3.06 -3.01
N SER A 108 0.89 3.45 -1.83
CA SER A 108 -0.55 3.46 -1.49
C SER A 108 -1.40 4.28 -2.46
N GLY A 109 -0.91 5.46 -2.90
CA GLY A 109 -1.60 6.26 -3.89
C GLY A 109 -1.62 5.62 -5.29
N SER A 110 -0.59 4.86 -5.66
CA SER A 110 -0.58 4.09 -6.91
C SER A 110 -1.55 2.92 -6.88
N GLN A 111 -1.65 2.22 -5.75
CA GLN A 111 -2.60 1.12 -5.56
C GLN A 111 -4.05 1.61 -5.57
N THR A 112 -4.30 2.75 -4.96
CA THR A 112 -5.59 3.46 -5.01
C THR A 112 -6.01 3.71 -6.45
N ARG A 113 -5.12 4.29 -7.27
CA ARG A 113 -5.39 4.53 -8.69
C ARG A 113 -5.64 3.23 -9.45
N ALA A 114 -4.82 2.20 -9.23
CA ALA A 114 -5.01 0.91 -9.90
C ALA A 114 -6.41 0.31 -9.64
N VAL A 115 -6.93 0.40 -8.41
CA VAL A 115 -8.29 -0.06 -8.08
C VAL A 115 -9.36 0.78 -8.78
N ILE A 116 -9.22 2.11 -8.77
CA ILE A 116 -10.13 3.03 -9.47
C ILE A 116 -10.14 2.75 -10.98
N ASP A 117 -8.98 2.46 -11.56
CA ASP A 117 -8.79 2.22 -12.99
C ASP A 117 -9.15 0.79 -13.43
N GLY A 118 -9.62 -0.07 -12.50
CA GLY A 118 -10.24 -1.36 -12.83
C GLY A 118 -9.58 -2.62 -12.24
N LEU A 119 -8.55 -2.49 -11.39
CA LEU A 119 -8.05 -3.63 -10.62
C LEU A 119 -9.12 -4.08 -9.61
N GLU A 120 -9.71 -5.25 -9.85
CA GLU A 120 -10.78 -5.81 -9.03
C GLU A 120 -10.28 -6.36 -7.68
N ALA A 121 -10.00 -5.46 -6.75
CA ALA A 121 -9.70 -5.77 -5.35
C ALA A 121 -10.98 -6.17 -4.61
N ASP A 122 -10.96 -7.27 -3.85
CA ASP A 122 -12.03 -7.59 -2.91
C ASP A 122 -11.84 -6.84 -1.58
N VAL A 123 -10.58 -6.68 -1.19
CA VAL A 123 -10.17 -5.98 0.03
C VAL A 123 -9.03 -5.03 -0.28
N VAL A 124 -9.13 -3.82 0.25
CA VAL A 124 -8.06 -2.83 0.23
C VAL A 124 -7.54 -2.60 1.65
N ALA A 125 -6.23 -2.66 1.84
CA ALA A 125 -5.57 -2.32 3.10
C ALA A 125 -4.46 -1.32 2.81
N LEU A 126 -4.77 -0.03 2.93
CA LEU A 126 -3.96 1.06 2.40
C LEU A 126 -3.19 1.79 3.51
N ALA A 127 -2.32 2.72 3.13
CA ALA A 127 -1.43 3.38 4.09
C ALA A 127 -2.12 4.48 4.93
N LEU A 128 -3.30 4.95 4.50
CA LEU A 128 -4.01 6.07 5.12
C LEU A 128 -5.47 6.16 4.64
N GLY A 129 -6.34 6.73 5.49
CA GLY A 129 -7.79 6.84 5.26
C GLY A 129 -8.15 7.50 3.92
N PHE A 130 -7.49 8.61 3.58
CA PHE A 130 -7.77 9.33 2.32
C PHE A 130 -7.66 8.47 1.05
N ASP A 131 -6.76 7.51 1.02
CA ASP A 131 -6.57 6.64 -0.13
C ASP A 131 -7.76 5.67 -0.26
N THR A 132 -8.33 5.20 0.85
CA THR A 132 -9.60 4.45 0.86
C THR A 132 -10.79 5.35 0.50
N ASP A 133 -10.83 6.59 1.02
CA ASP A 133 -11.88 7.57 0.69
C ASP A 133 -11.94 7.89 -0.80
N LYS A 134 -10.80 7.89 -1.50
CA LYS A 134 -10.77 8.05 -2.96
C LYS A 134 -11.46 6.91 -3.70
N ILE A 135 -11.32 5.67 -3.22
CA ILE A 135 -11.99 4.49 -3.79
C ILE A 135 -13.49 4.57 -3.52
N GLN A 136 -13.88 5.07 -2.33
CA GLN A 136 -15.28 5.38 -2.01
C GLN A 136 -15.85 6.47 -2.92
N GLN A 137 -15.12 7.57 -3.13
CA GLN A 137 -15.53 8.67 -4.01
C GLN A 137 -15.67 8.22 -5.47
N ALA A 138 -14.91 7.21 -5.91
CA ALA A 138 -15.07 6.57 -7.21
C ALA A 138 -16.29 5.61 -7.28
N GLY A 139 -17.05 5.47 -6.20
CA GLY A 139 -18.25 4.64 -6.13
C GLY A 139 -17.99 3.14 -6.06
N LEU A 140 -16.77 2.72 -5.66
CA LEU A 140 -16.42 1.30 -5.52
C LEU A 140 -16.64 0.77 -4.09
N ILE A 141 -16.53 1.66 -3.10
CA ILE A 141 -16.80 1.42 -1.67
C ILE A 141 -17.98 2.30 -1.25
N LYS A 142 -18.88 1.79 -0.40
CA LYS A 142 -20.01 2.54 0.16
C LYS A 142 -19.54 3.52 1.25
N PRO A 143 -20.23 4.66 1.42
CA PRO A 143 -19.95 5.56 2.53
C PRO A 143 -20.05 4.88 3.90
N GLY A 144 -19.14 5.21 4.81
CA GLY A 144 -19.13 4.69 6.19
C GLY A 144 -18.30 3.42 6.39
N TRP A 145 -17.41 3.09 5.45
CA TRP A 145 -16.50 1.95 5.52
C TRP A 145 -15.69 1.91 6.83
N GLU A 146 -15.37 3.07 7.41
CA GLU A 146 -14.63 3.21 8.66
C GLU A 146 -15.38 2.56 9.83
N LYS A 147 -16.71 2.44 9.75
CA LYS A 147 -17.55 1.92 10.84
C LYS A 147 -17.89 0.45 10.71
N GLU A 148 -17.47 -0.21 9.62
CA GLU A 148 -17.77 -1.62 9.37
C GLU A 148 -16.97 -2.57 10.25
N VAL A 149 -15.82 -2.11 10.77
CA VAL A 149 -14.95 -2.86 11.69
C VAL A 149 -14.44 -1.96 12.82
N PRO A 150 -13.90 -2.55 13.91
CA PRO A 150 -13.42 -1.76 15.05
C PRO A 150 -12.38 -0.69 14.68
N ASN A 151 -12.15 0.23 15.61
CA ASN A 151 -11.08 1.24 15.51
C ASN A 151 -11.17 2.14 14.27
N ASN A 152 -12.37 2.46 13.78
CA ASN A 152 -12.57 3.29 12.59
C ASN A 152 -11.91 2.70 11.33
N GLY A 153 -11.96 1.37 11.15
CA GLY A 153 -11.31 0.71 10.01
C GLY A 153 -9.80 0.56 10.16
N ILE A 154 -9.19 1.04 11.26
CA ILE A 154 -7.74 1.04 11.45
C ILE A 154 -7.26 -0.31 11.98
N VAL A 155 -6.57 -1.06 11.13
CA VAL A 155 -6.10 -2.43 11.42
C VAL A 155 -4.76 -2.46 12.14
N THR A 156 -3.88 -1.50 11.86
CA THR A 156 -2.60 -1.34 12.58
C THR A 156 -2.20 0.12 12.72
N ARG A 157 -1.31 0.39 13.67
CA ARG A 157 -0.67 1.69 13.84
C ARG A 157 0.84 1.62 13.62
N SER A 158 1.44 2.77 13.38
CA SER A 158 2.89 2.98 13.34
C SER A 158 3.20 4.43 13.75
N ALA A 159 4.47 4.81 13.68
CA ALA A 159 4.94 6.18 13.87
C ALA A 159 6.04 6.50 12.87
N VAL A 160 6.41 7.77 12.73
CA VAL A 160 7.58 8.15 11.93
C VAL A 160 8.85 7.95 12.76
N VAL A 161 9.84 7.27 12.20
CA VAL A 161 11.19 7.16 12.78
C VAL A 161 12.21 7.88 11.89
N LEU A 162 13.28 8.37 12.52
CA LEU A 162 14.44 8.96 11.86
C LEU A 162 15.58 7.96 11.93
N VAL A 163 15.84 7.25 10.84
CA VAL A 163 16.93 6.27 10.76
C VAL A 163 18.20 7.00 10.35
N THR A 164 19.28 6.86 11.11
CA THR A 164 20.55 7.58 10.91
C THR A 164 21.65 6.63 10.45
N ARG A 165 22.76 7.18 9.94
CA ARG A 165 23.97 6.37 9.65
C ARG A 165 24.55 5.75 10.93
N PRO A 166 25.29 4.62 10.84
CA PRO A 166 25.97 4.01 11.99
C PRO A 166 26.77 5.04 12.79
N GLY A 167 26.63 5.02 14.12
CA GLY A 167 27.26 5.98 15.03
C GLY A 167 26.60 7.38 15.06
N ASN A 168 25.56 7.63 14.26
CA ASN A 168 24.84 8.90 14.16
C ASN A 168 25.79 10.13 14.03
N PRO A 169 26.61 10.20 12.97
CA PRO A 169 27.68 11.19 12.84
C PRO A 169 27.18 12.64 12.79
N LYS A 170 25.92 12.83 12.35
CA LYS A 170 25.25 14.14 12.31
C LYS A 170 24.55 14.50 13.62
N LYS A 171 24.63 13.66 14.66
CA LYS A 171 24.02 13.86 15.98
C LYS A 171 22.53 14.19 15.90
N ILE A 172 21.81 13.49 15.03
CA ILE A 172 20.38 13.69 14.82
C ILE A 172 19.64 13.10 16.02
N SER A 173 18.85 13.94 16.67
CA SER A 173 18.14 13.66 17.92
C SER A 173 16.63 13.88 17.80
N GLY A 174 16.18 14.51 16.71
CA GLY A 174 14.76 14.73 16.44
C GLY A 174 14.52 15.65 15.25
N TRP A 175 13.28 16.10 15.11
CA TRP A 175 12.82 16.92 14.00
C TRP A 175 13.68 18.17 13.76
N ALA A 176 13.99 18.92 14.82
CA ALA A 176 14.71 20.20 14.71
C ALA A 176 16.07 20.09 13.99
N ASP A 177 16.69 18.91 14.00
CA ASP A 177 17.98 18.67 13.35
C ASP A 177 17.88 18.59 11.82
N LEU A 178 16.72 18.20 11.27
CA LEU A 178 16.55 17.91 9.84
C LEU A 178 16.69 19.12 8.93
N ALA A 179 16.47 20.33 9.47
CA ALA A 179 16.60 21.60 8.74
C ALA A 179 18.00 22.21 8.84
N LYS A 180 18.95 21.58 9.57
CA LYS A 180 20.31 22.10 9.71
C LYS A 180 21.05 22.04 8.38
N PRO A 181 21.94 23.02 8.08
CA PRO A 181 22.79 22.95 6.90
C PRO A 181 23.66 21.69 6.88
N GLY A 182 23.84 21.11 5.70
CA GLY A 182 24.70 19.92 5.52
C GLY A 182 24.10 18.60 6.02
N ILE A 183 22.79 18.58 6.32
CA ILE A 183 22.01 17.35 6.50
C ILE A 183 21.38 16.99 5.17
N GLN A 184 21.47 15.71 4.78
CA GLN A 184 20.77 15.17 3.62
C GLN A 184 19.65 14.24 4.09
N VAL A 185 18.41 14.56 3.72
CA VAL A 185 17.21 13.83 4.15
C VAL A 185 16.71 12.93 3.02
N VAL A 186 16.37 11.69 3.36
CA VAL A 186 15.65 10.76 2.47
C VAL A 186 14.22 10.62 2.97
N THR A 187 13.25 10.92 2.10
CA THR A 187 11.83 10.70 2.33
C THR A 187 11.16 10.40 0.99
N ALA A 188 10.12 9.56 0.98
CA ALA A 188 9.39 9.25 -0.24
C ALA A 188 8.58 10.46 -0.77
N ASN A 189 7.99 10.32 -1.96
CA ASN A 189 7.17 11.36 -2.60
C ASN A 189 5.71 11.39 -2.09
N PRO A 190 5.21 12.52 -1.53
CA PRO A 190 3.81 12.66 -1.08
C PRO A 190 2.73 12.50 -2.14
N LYS A 191 3.07 12.65 -3.43
CA LYS A 191 2.12 12.45 -4.55
C LYS A 191 1.86 10.98 -4.85
N THR A 192 2.75 10.06 -4.45
CA THR A 192 2.62 8.61 -4.74
C THR A 192 2.61 7.73 -3.49
N SER A 193 3.19 8.19 -2.38
CA SER A 193 3.42 7.39 -1.18
C SER A 193 2.68 7.91 0.05
N GLY A 194 2.06 6.99 0.79
CA GLY A 194 1.41 7.31 2.06
C GLY A 194 2.39 7.73 3.16
N VAL A 195 3.55 7.07 3.26
CA VAL A 195 4.57 7.40 4.28
C VAL A 195 5.02 8.84 4.16
N ALA A 196 5.12 9.32 2.92
CA ALA A 196 5.59 10.66 2.65
C ALA A 196 4.60 11.73 3.12
N ARG A 197 3.29 11.45 3.04
CA ARG A 197 2.26 12.32 3.63
C ARG A 197 2.33 12.30 5.15
N TRP A 198 2.49 11.12 5.76
CA TRP A 198 2.69 11.00 7.20
C TRP A 198 3.96 11.71 7.69
N ASN A 199 5.07 11.56 6.99
CA ASN A 199 6.33 12.26 7.25
C ASN A 199 6.15 13.78 7.17
N PHE A 200 5.47 14.28 6.11
CA PHE A 200 5.15 15.70 5.96
C PHE A 200 4.34 16.21 7.15
N LEU A 201 3.31 15.47 7.57
CA LEU A 201 2.50 15.84 8.74
C LEU A 201 3.27 15.75 10.06
N GLY A 202 4.22 14.82 10.19
CA GLY A 202 5.15 14.75 11.32
C GLY A 202 6.03 15.99 11.41
N LEU A 203 6.61 16.41 10.29
CA LEU A 203 7.41 17.64 10.18
C LEU A 203 6.58 18.90 10.49
N TRP A 204 5.40 19.03 9.88
CA TRP A 204 4.53 20.17 10.14
C TRP A 204 4.06 20.19 11.60
N GLY A 205 3.59 19.04 12.07
CA GLY A 205 3.09 18.83 13.42
C GLY A 205 4.14 19.08 14.48
N SER A 206 5.42 18.80 14.24
CA SER A 206 6.48 19.05 15.22
C SER A 206 6.61 20.55 15.56
N VAL A 207 6.41 21.43 14.58
CA VAL A 207 6.47 22.88 14.78
C VAL A 207 5.22 23.39 15.51
N ILE A 208 4.04 22.95 15.06
CA ILE A 208 2.77 23.36 15.69
C ILE A 208 2.73 22.91 17.16
N ASN A 209 3.15 21.68 17.44
CA ASN A 209 3.17 21.15 18.81
C ASN A 209 4.17 21.84 19.73
N ALA A 210 5.21 22.48 19.18
CA ALA A 210 6.16 23.29 19.92
C ALA A 210 5.67 24.74 20.14
N GLY A 211 4.42 25.05 19.82
CA GLY A 211 3.85 26.41 19.94
C GLY A 211 4.16 27.32 18.73
N GLY A 212 4.69 26.76 17.65
CA GLY A 212 4.87 27.47 16.38
C GLY A 212 3.54 27.70 15.65
N ASN A 213 3.55 28.65 14.72
CA ASN A 213 2.42 28.92 13.83
C ASN A 213 2.65 28.31 12.43
N GLU A 214 1.65 28.42 11.55
CA GLU A 214 1.71 27.85 10.21
C GLU A 214 2.84 28.41 9.34
N ALA A 215 3.16 29.70 9.48
CA ALA A 215 4.28 30.31 8.76
C ALA A 215 5.61 29.66 9.16
N LYS A 216 5.87 29.51 10.47
CA LYS A 216 7.05 28.81 10.97
C LYS A 216 7.09 27.35 10.54
N ALA A 217 5.94 26.67 10.51
CA ALA A 217 5.85 25.29 10.04
C ALA A 217 6.20 25.18 8.56
N ARG A 218 5.65 26.07 7.73
CA ARG A 218 5.97 26.16 6.30
C ARG A 218 7.46 26.40 6.07
N ASP A 219 8.06 27.38 6.76
CA ASP A 219 9.48 27.71 6.61
C ASP A 219 10.38 26.55 7.02
N TYR A 220 10.08 25.90 8.15
CA TYR A 220 10.81 24.73 8.61
C TYR A 220 10.71 23.57 7.62
N VAL A 221 9.50 23.21 7.19
CA VAL A 221 9.29 22.13 6.23
C VAL A 221 9.98 22.45 4.91
N ALA A 222 9.96 23.70 4.45
CA ALA A 222 10.68 24.13 3.25
C ALA A 222 12.20 23.90 3.39
N LYS A 223 12.81 24.27 4.52
CA LYS A 223 14.23 24.01 4.81
C LYS A 223 14.56 22.52 4.85
N VAL A 224 13.71 21.70 5.48
CA VAL A 224 13.88 20.23 5.45
C VAL A 224 13.80 19.70 4.03
N TYR A 225 12.82 20.15 3.24
CA TYR A 225 12.71 19.69 1.86
C TYR A 225 13.87 20.20 0.99
N GLN A 226 14.46 21.38 1.22
CA GLN A 226 15.70 21.78 0.55
C GLN A 226 16.83 20.75 0.73
N ASN A 227 16.89 20.11 1.90
CA ASN A 227 17.83 19.03 2.23
C ASN A 227 17.47 17.65 1.60
N VAL A 228 16.36 17.52 0.84
CA VAL A 228 15.91 16.24 0.24
C VAL A 228 16.38 16.08 -1.21
N ALA A 229 17.46 15.35 -1.47
CA ALA A 229 18.02 15.24 -2.83
C ALA A 229 17.10 14.50 -3.83
N VAL A 230 16.42 13.44 -3.38
CA VAL A 230 15.53 12.62 -4.22
C VAL A 230 14.25 12.30 -3.47
N LEU A 231 13.16 12.10 -4.22
CA LEU A 231 11.86 11.70 -3.69
C LEU A 231 11.46 10.33 -4.28
N PRO A 232 11.90 9.22 -3.67
CA PRO A 232 11.55 7.87 -4.12
C PRO A 232 10.04 7.65 -4.14
N LYS A 233 9.56 6.78 -5.04
CA LYS A 233 8.11 6.64 -5.28
C LYS A 233 7.32 6.07 -4.09
N ASP A 234 7.96 5.30 -3.22
CA ASP A 234 7.34 4.66 -2.05
C ASP A 234 8.34 4.42 -0.91
N ALA A 235 7.84 3.91 0.22
CA ALA A 235 8.62 3.66 1.43
C ALA A 235 9.78 2.66 1.24
N ARG A 236 9.60 1.62 0.42
CA ARG A 236 10.64 0.62 0.17
C ARG A 236 11.74 1.19 -0.71
N GLU A 237 11.37 1.97 -1.72
CA GLU A 237 12.36 2.63 -2.57
C GLU A 237 13.15 3.69 -1.78
N ALA A 238 12.54 4.33 -0.77
CA ALA A 238 13.24 5.19 0.18
C ALA A 238 14.24 4.42 1.05
N SER A 239 13.85 3.27 1.58
CA SER A 239 14.76 2.35 2.29
C SER A 239 15.93 1.91 1.39
N ASP A 240 15.66 1.48 0.15
CA ASP A 240 16.70 1.06 -0.80
C ASP A 240 17.66 2.20 -1.15
N THR A 241 17.15 3.42 -1.30
CA THR A 241 17.96 4.62 -1.51
C THR A 241 18.92 4.87 -0.34
N PHE A 242 18.42 4.71 0.89
CA PHE A 242 19.21 4.95 2.09
C PHE A 242 20.22 3.83 2.39
N TYR A 243 19.76 2.58 2.49
CA TYR A 243 20.59 1.43 2.89
C TYR A 243 21.45 0.88 1.75
N LYS A 244 20.88 0.67 0.56
CA LYS A 244 21.57 -0.01 -0.55
C LYS A 244 22.37 0.95 -1.41
N ARG A 245 21.84 2.14 -1.67
CA ARG A 245 22.51 3.16 -2.50
C ARG A 245 23.37 4.13 -1.68
N ASN A 246 23.38 3.98 -0.35
CA ASN A 246 24.16 4.80 0.58
C ASN A 246 23.94 6.31 0.40
N GLN A 247 22.71 6.75 0.13
CA GLN A 247 22.37 8.16 -0.06
C GLN A 247 21.69 8.76 1.18
N GLY A 248 22.05 10.00 1.52
CA GLY A 248 21.49 10.75 2.64
C GLY A 248 22.09 10.42 4.02
N ASP A 249 21.88 11.31 4.98
CA ASP A 249 22.31 11.17 6.37
C ASP A 249 21.23 10.58 7.27
N VAL A 250 19.97 10.81 6.91
CA VAL A 250 18.80 10.39 7.67
C VAL A 250 17.63 10.01 6.76
N LEU A 251 16.96 8.90 7.09
CA LEU A 251 15.75 8.42 6.44
C LEU A 251 14.54 8.65 7.35
N LEU A 252 13.50 9.27 6.82
CA LEU A 252 12.17 9.34 7.46
C LEU A 252 11.33 8.20 6.91
N ASN A 253 10.95 7.26 7.76
CA ASN A 253 10.13 6.12 7.35
C ASN A 253 9.22 5.64 8.48
N TYR A 254 8.43 4.60 8.19
CA TYR A 254 7.63 3.93 9.20
C TYR A 254 8.49 3.22 10.24
N GLU A 255 8.08 3.27 11.51
CA GLU A 255 8.70 2.51 12.60
C GLU A 255 8.74 1.00 12.30
N ASN A 256 7.65 0.45 11.74
CA ASN A 256 7.57 -0.98 11.41
C ASN A 256 8.62 -1.42 10.37
N GLU A 257 9.02 -0.54 9.44
CA GLU A 257 10.06 -0.88 8.46
C GLU A 257 11.43 -1.01 9.12
N GLU A 258 11.77 -0.11 10.06
CA GLU A 258 13.03 -0.20 10.79
C GLU A 258 13.04 -1.41 11.72
N ILE A 259 11.95 -1.67 12.45
CA ILE A 259 11.82 -2.85 13.30
C ILE A 259 11.99 -4.12 12.46
N LEU A 260 11.33 -4.21 11.31
CA LEU A 260 11.44 -5.37 10.43
C LEU A 260 12.87 -5.54 9.87
N ALA A 261 13.51 -4.44 9.47
CA ALA A 261 14.88 -4.47 8.99
C ALA A 261 15.85 -4.95 10.08
N SER A 262 15.65 -4.52 11.33
CA SER A 262 16.40 -4.98 12.50
C SER A 262 16.20 -6.47 12.77
N ILE A 263 14.95 -6.95 12.79
CA ILE A 263 14.60 -8.36 12.97
C ILE A 263 15.24 -9.25 11.89
N LYS A 264 15.30 -8.76 10.65
CA LYS A 264 15.92 -9.49 9.52
C LYS A 264 17.44 -9.38 9.46
N GLY A 265 18.07 -8.64 10.38
CA GLY A 265 19.51 -8.35 10.35
C GLY A 265 19.93 -7.51 9.14
N GLN A 266 18.98 -6.83 8.49
CA GLN A 266 19.19 -5.98 7.31
C GLN A 266 19.57 -4.55 7.67
N SER A 267 19.24 -4.11 8.90
CA SER A 267 19.64 -2.83 9.48
C SER A 267 20.09 -3.05 10.92
N GLN A 268 21.22 -2.46 11.29
CA GLN A 268 21.58 -2.19 12.69
C GLN A 268 21.72 -0.68 12.91
N PHE A 269 21.05 0.11 12.07
CA PHE A 269 21.24 1.55 12.03
C PHE A 269 20.52 2.17 13.22
N PRO A 270 21.11 3.18 13.88
CA PRO A 270 20.44 3.84 14.99
C PRO A 270 19.20 4.58 14.47
N SER A 271 18.05 4.33 15.10
CA SER A 271 16.81 5.04 14.84
C SER A 271 16.40 5.91 16.01
N VAL A 272 15.98 7.13 15.71
CA VAL A 272 15.35 8.02 16.68
C VAL A 272 13.84 7.96 16.48
N LEU A 273 13.11 7.69 17.55
CA LEU A 273 11.66 7.87 17.61
C LEU A 273 11.36 9.23 18.26
N PRO A 274 10.94 10.25 17.49
CA PRO A 274 10.71 11.57 18.05
C PRO A 274 9.60 11.56 19.12
N PRO A 275 9.77 12.26 20.26
CA PRO A 275 8.80 12.25 21.36
C PRO A 275 7.50 12.99 21.02
N VAL A 276 7.53 13.90 20.05
CA VAL A 276 6.37 14.49 19.40
C VAL A 276 6.24 13.86 18.02
N ASN A 277 5.14 13.19 17.73
CA ASN A 277 4.97 12.43 16.50
C ASN A 277 3.51 12.42 16.04
N ILE A 278 3.22 11.69 14.97
CA ILE A 278 1.88 11.45 14.45
C ILE A 278 1.59 9.95 14.40
N SER A 279 0.36 9.56 14.78
CA SER A 279 -0.14 8.20 14.62
C SER A 279 -0.30 7.92 13.13
N ILE A 280 0.42 6.93 12.64
CA ILE A 280 0.25 6.40 11.30
C ILE A 280 -0.83 5.34 11.38
N ASP A 281 -2.06 5.75 11.10
CA ASP A 281 -3.24 4.89 11.16
C ASP A 281 -3.50 4.25 9.78
N THR A 282 -3.41 2.92 9.70
CA THR A 282 -3.52 2.17 8.43
C THR A 282 -4.90 1.52 8.31
N PRO A 283 -5.73 1.92 7.33
CA PRO A 283 -7.08 1.41 7.19
C PRO A 283 -7.18 0.10 6.41
N VAL A 284 -8.28 -0.61 6.62
CA VAL A 284 -8.76 -1.71 5.77
C VAL A 284 -10.23 -1.51 5.43
N ALA A 285 -10.64 -1.87 4.21
CA ALA A 285 -12.02 -1.85 3.76
C ALA A 285 -12.31 -2.97 2.75
N VAL A 286 -13.58 -3.39 2.70
CA VAL A 286 -14.11 -4.26 1.65
C VAL A 286 -14.51 -3.39 0.45
N VAL A 287 -14.23 -3.85 -0.77
CA VAL A 287 -14.63 -3.12 -1.99
C VAL A 287 -16.00 -3.63 -2.46
N ASP A 288 -17.05 -2.97 -1.98
CA ASP A 288 -18.45 -3.38 -2.17
C ASP A 288 -18.78 -3.81 -3.60
N LYS A 289 -18.48 -2.96 -4.58
CA LYS A 289 -18.85 -3.20 -5.98
C LYS A 289 -18.19 -4.47 -6.52
N VAL A 290 -16.97 -4.77 -6.09
CA VAL A 290 -16.22 -5.94 -6.56
C VAL A 290 -16.73 -7.19 -5.87
N VAL A 291 -16.92 -7.15 -4.55
CA VAL A 291 -17.36 -8.35 -3.81
C VAL A 291 -18.79 -8.75 -4.13
N ASP A 292 -19.66 -7.78 -4.44
CA ASP A 292 -21.03 -8.01 -4.89
C ASP A 292 -21.04 -8.61 -6.31
N LYS A 293 -20.20 -8.07 -7.21
CA LYS A 293 -20.04 -8.60 -8.57
C LYS A 293 -19.50 -10.03 -8.59
N ARG A 294 -18.52 -10.34 -7.73
CA ARG A 294 -17.80 -11.62 -7.71
C ARG A 294 -18.42 -12.67 -6.78
N GLY A 295 -19.41 -12.29 -5.95
CA GLY A 295 -20.00 -13.17 -4.95
C GLY A 295 -19.04 -13.55 -3.82
N THR A 296 -18.05 -12.71 -3.52
CA THR A 296 -16.96 -12.97 -2.55
C THR A 296 -17.16 -12.28 -1.20
N ARG A 297 -18.25 -11.50 -1.03
CA ARG A 297 -18.51 -10.64 0.14
C ARG A 297 -18.32 -11.35 1.48
N GLN A 298 -18.90 -12.53 1.64
CA GLN A 298 -18.85 -13.25 2.91
C GLN A 298 -17.41 -13.58 3.33
N VAL A 299 -16.57 -14.02 2.39
CA VAL A 299 -15.18 -14.38 2.65
C VAL A 299 -14.34 -13.13 2.87
N ALA A 300 -14.56 -12.07 2.08
CA ALA A 300 -13.87 -10.78 2.20
C ALA A 300 -14.13 -10.12 3.56
N GLU A 301 -15.39 -10.01 3.99
CA GLU A 301 -15.76 -9.46 5.30
C GLU A 301 -15.19 -10.30 6.45
N ALA A 302 -15.18 -11.63 6.31
CA ALA A 302 -14.58 -12.51 7.30
C ALA A 302 -13.06 -12.33 7.39
N PHE A 303 -12.38 -12.14 6.26
CA PHE A 303 -10.95 -11.84 6.23
C PHE A 303 -10.66 -10.50 6.92
N VAL A 304 -11.40 -9.44 6.58
CA VAL A 304 -11.22 -8.12 7.21
C VAL A 304 -11.45 -8.20 8.72
N LYS A 305 -12.50 -8.89 9.18
CA LYS A 305 -12.74 -9.13 10.62
C LYS A 305 -11.62 -9.94 11.28
N PHE A 306 -11.08 -10.95 10.58
CA PHE A 306 -9.97 -11.76 11.08
C PHE A 306 -8.73 -10.92 11.39
N LEU A 307 -8.46 -9.86 10.62
CA LEU A 307 -7.31 -8.97 10.86
C LEU A 307 -7.32 -8.31 12.24
N PHE A 308 -8.49 -8.18 12.88
CA PHE A 308 -8.64 -7.59 14.22
C PHE A 308 -8.56 -8.62 15.36
N THR A 309 -8.42 -9.91 15.04
CA THR A 309 -8.26 -10.94 16.06
C THR A 309 -6.87 -10.87 16.71
N PRO A 310 -6.72 -11.31 17.98
CA PRO A 310 -5.39 -11.41 18.61
C PRO A 310 -4.39 -12.26 17.80
N GLU A 311 -4.87 -13.27 17.08
CA GLU A 311 -4.04 -14.10 16.21
C GLU A 311 -3.39 -13.29 15.08
N ALA A 312 -4.18 -12.57 14.28
CA ALA A 312 -3.65 -11.72 13.21
C ALA A 312 -2.83 -10.54 13.75
N GLN A 313 -3.26 -9.94 14.86
CA GLN A 313 -2.57 -8.81 15.49
C GLN A 313 -1.18 -9.19 16.02
N ARG A 314 -0.98 -10.44 16.48
CA ARG A 314 0.36 -10.95 16.82
C ARG A 314 1.27 -11.04 15.60
N GLU A 315 0.76 -11.47 14.45
CA GLU A 315 1.56 -11.50 13.20
C GLU A 315 1.94 -10.09 12.73
N PHE A 316 1.04 -9.11 12.87
CA PHE A 316 1.37 -7.70 12.65
C PHE A 316 2.49 -7.22 13.60
N ALA A 317 2.39 -7.54 14.89
CA ALA A 317 3.39 -7.15 15.88
C ALA A 317 4.79 -7.75 15.62
N LYS A 318 4.84 -9.03 15.22
CA LYS A 318 6.09 -9.73 14.88
C LYS A 318 6.88 -9.04 13.78
N VAL A 319 6.22 -8.28 12.91
CA VAL A 319 6.85 -7.53 11.83
C VAL A 319 6.85 -6.01 12.06
N GLY A 320 6.62 -5.59 13.31
CA GLY A 320 6.86 -4.22 13.77
C GLY A 320 5.68 -3.26 13.70
N PHE A 321 4.47 -3.72 13.35
CA PHE A 321 3.29 -2.85 13.44
C PHE A 321 2.77 -2.77 14.86
N ARG A 322 2.41 -1.56 15.32
CA ARG A 322 1.77 -1.37 16.63
C ARG A 322 0.35 -1.97 16.59
N PRO A 323 0.05 -2.99 17.41
CA PRO A 323 -1.27 -3.64 17.41
C PRO A 323 -2.39 -2.70 17.87
N VAL A 324 -3.59 -2.93 17.35
CA VAL A 324 -4.82 -2.25 17.81
C VAL A 324 -5.63 -3.10 18.78
N ASP A 325 -5.35 -4.40 18.87
CA ASP A 325 -5.88 -5.26 19.93
C ASP A 325 -5.18 -4.97 21.25
N ALA A 326 -5.96 -4.72 22.31
CA ALA A 326 -5.44 -4.33 23.62
C ALA A 326 -4.62 -5.43 24.30
N THR A 327 -4.96 -6.70 24.07
CA THR A 327 -4.23 -7.84 24.63
C THR A 327 -2.86 -7.93 23.99
N VAL A 328 -2.80 -7.92 22.65
CA VAL A 328 -1.53 -8.00 21.92
C VAL A 328 -0.68 -6.75 22.13
N ALA A 329 -1.29 -5.56 22.23
CA ALA A 329 -0.57 -4.32 22.56
C ALA A 329 0.12 -4.43 23.94
N LYS A 330 -0.53 -5.06 24.93
CA LYS A 330 0.08 -5.33 26.24
C LYS A 330 1.19 -6.39 26.17
N GLU A 331 0.98 -7.47 25.42
CA GLU A 331 1.99 -8.53 25.19
C GLU A 331 3.26 -7.96 24.57
N THR A 332 3.13 -6.98 23.66
CA THR A 332 4.21 -6.47 22.81
C THR A 332 4.73 -5.10 23.23
N GLN A 333 4.29 -4.56 24.37
CA GLN A 333 4.64 -3.22 24.85
C GLN A 333 6.15 -2.93 24.93
N LYS A 334 6.98 -3.95 25.12
CA LYS A 334 8.45 -3.81 25.19
C LYS A 334 9.09 -3.55 23.82
N GLN A 335 8.42 -3.94 22.74
CA GLN A 335 8.87 -3.74 21.36
C GLN A 335 8.58 -2.32 20.86
N PHE A 336 7.59 -1.65 21.45
CA PHE A 336 7.09 -0.35 21.00
C PHE A 336 7.28 0.72 22.08
N PRO A 337 8.34 1.54 22.00
CA PRO A 337 8.55 2.62 22.94
C PRO A 337 7.33 3.55 23.02
N LYS A 338 7.07 4.07 24.21
CA LYS A 338 6.02 5.08 24.43
C LYS A 338 6.40 6.37 23.70
N ILE A 339 5.44 6.94 22.97
CA ILE A 339 5.59 8.25 22.32
C ILE A 339 4.94 9.28 23.23
N GLY A 340 5.67 10.37 23.54
CA GLY A 340 5.22 11.37 24.51
C GLY A 340 3.95 12.09 24.08
N LYS A 341 3.97 12.74 22.91
CA LYS A 341 2.82 13.43 22.31
C LYS A 341 2.57 12.90 20.91
N LEU A 342 1.46 12.18 20.74
CA LEU A 342 1.07 11.58 19.48
C LEU A 342 -0.15 12.30 18.90
N ALA A 343 0.05 13.05 17.83
CA ALA A 343 -1.05 13.63 17.07
C ALA A 343 -1.77 12.57 16.25
N THR A 344 -3.01 12.83 15.90
CA THR A 344 -3.81 12.04 14.94
C THR A 344 -4.17 12.93 13.76
N ILE A 345 -4.68 12.33 12.69
CA ILE A 345 -5.17 13.11 11.55
C ILE A 345 -6.28 14.11 11.93
N GLN A 346 -7.04 13.82 13.00
CA GLN A 346 -8.09 14.71 13.49
C GLN A 346 -7.54 16.02 14.04
N ASN A 347 -6.32 16.02 14.59
CA ASN A 347 -5.65 17.26 15.00
C ASN A 347 -5.32 18.19 13.80
N PHE A 348 -5.39 17.68 12.57
CA PHE A 348 -5.22 18.43 11.33
C PHE A 348 -6.55 18.65 10.58
N GLY A 349 -7.70 18.37 11.21
CA GLY A 349 -9.03 18.51 10.60
C GLY A 349 -9.45 17.34 9.72
N GLY A 350 -8.77 16.19 9.82
CA GLY A 350 -9.06 15.01 9.03
C GLY A 350 -8.45 15.04 7.62
N TRP A 351 -8.60 13.91 6.92
CA TRP A 351 -7.92 13.68 5.64
C TRP A 351 -8.36 14.63 4.52
N GLY A 352 -9.64 15.02 4.47
CA GLY A 352 -10.13 15.98 3.48
C GLY A 352 -9.46 17.36 3.62
N ALA A 353 -9.36 17.87 4.85
CA ALA A 353 -8.70 19.16 5.12
C ALA A 353 -7.20 19.08 4.83
N VAL A 354 -6.55 17.99 5.25
CA VAL A 354 -5.12 17.74 5.01
C VAL A 354 -4.80 17.68 3.52
N GLN A 355 -5.58 16.91 2.75
CA GLN A 355 -5.38 16.79 1.31
C GLN A 355 -5.47 18.17 0.63
N LYS A 356 -6.56 18.89 0.88
CA LYS A 356 -6.79 20.22 0.29
C LYS A 356 -5.70 21.22 0.62
N LYS A 357 -5.24 21.20 1.87
CA LYS A 357 -4.24 22.15 2.36
C LYS A 357 -2.83 21.84 1.87
N PHE A 358 -2.44 20.56 1.88
CA PHE A 358 -1.04 20.18 1.74
C PHE A 358 -0.70 19.53 0.41
N PHE A 359 -1.61 18.76 -0.21
CA PHE A 359 -1.23 17.79 -1.24
C PHE A 359 -2.01 17.90 -2.56
N ASP A 360 -3.09 18.67 -2.63
CA ASP A 360 -3.74 19.03 -3.91
C ASP A 360 -2.76 19.75 -4.84
N ASP A 361 -3.10 19.81 -6.12
CA ASP A 361 -2.26 20.48 -7.09
C ASP A 361 -2.18 21.98 -6.80
N GLY A 362 -0.95 22.49 -6.70
CA GLY A 362 -0.68 23.87 -6.27
C GLY A 362 -0.81 24.12 -4.77
N ALA A 363 -1.07 23.08 -3.96
CA ALA A 363 -1.11 23.19 -2.50
C ALA A 363 0.29 23.39 -1.89
N ILE A 364 0.37 23.45 -0.56
CA ILE A 364 1.61 23.82 0.16
C ILE A 364 2.81 22.96 -0.25
N PHE A 365 2.65 21.65 -0.43
CA PHE A 365 3.77 20.80 -0.86
C PHE A 365 4.33 21.23 -2.23
N ASP A 366 3.47 21.50 -3.20
CA ASP A 366 3.88 21.93 -4.54
C ASP A 366 4.52 23.32 -4.51
N GLN A 367 3.99 24.22 -3.67
CA GLN A 367 4.59 25.54 -3.45
C GLN A 367 6.00 25.43 -2.84
N ILE A 368 6.20 24.50 -1.90
CA ILE A 368 7.52 24.22 -1.31
C ILE A 368 8.46 23.66 -2.38
N GLN A 369 8.01 22.71 -3.21
CA GLN A 369 8.85 22.14 -4.27
C GLN A 369 9.17 23.17 -5.37
N GLY A 370 8.19 23.98 -5.79
CA GLY A 370 8.37 25.02 -6.80
C GLY A 370 9.36 26.11 -6.41
N GLY A 371 9.53 26.36 -5.10
CA GLY A 371 10.51 27.29 -4.55
C GLY A 371 11.94 26.74 -4.42
N ARG A 372 12.21 25.49 -4.81
CA ARG A 372 13.57 24.87 -4.75
C ARG A 372 14.46 25.21 -5.96
N ARG A 373 14.11 26.24 -6.73
CA ARG A 373 14.89 26.66 -7.90
C ARG A 373 16.19 27.34 -7.51
#